data_AF-A0A8G1R426-F1
#
_entry.id   AF-A0A8G1R426-F1
#
_cell.length_a   1.000
_cell.length_b   1.000
_cell.length_c   1.000
_cell.angle_alpha   90.00
_cell.angle_beta   90.00
_cell.angle_gamma   90.00
#
_symmetry.space_group_name_H-M   'P 1'
#
loop_
_entity.id
_entity.type
_entity.pdbx_description
1 polymer ?
#
loop_
_entity_poly.entity_id
_entity_poly.type
_entity_poly.pdbx_seq_one_letter_code
_entity_poly.pdbx_strand_id
1 'polypeptide(L)'
;MEDPNAYWPDIDIDPYPNPSYKWVPFCYICCSGFTTVPGDHSLGRDTYSRPNASEITYTAHELEDLHALTYPGWRTLFRLIMYDPKSRSYKLSGISQNFYPWRKFHAPWNENDGLISVGNYKRIWRQRLAAPKLVQCKENIEKQSSLAGYLVHARCWREFLRVNNWHHLTKESLGIVSRALRMRCLKECLYIYYDDPVESFLIMEPRDPMGMTSVRRFVTRCRNRAKYKASNISCSIDSWLIRLPMELQYMVMDYLSYEDVCSVLEGIQWTVDKGYWKLRLNLNLFSEIQSILHEDLDWRWLCLKLEVLEHSQAGVDRKRFFTLLEEIAAQYGLTETIK
;
A
#
# COMPACT_ATOMS: atom_id res chain seq x y z
N MET A 1 -18.85 -26.59 33.24
CA MET A 1 -18.91 -26.19 31.82
C MET A 1 -17.58 -25.55 31.52
N GLU A 2 -16.66 -26.36 31.02
CA GLU A 2 -15.28 -26.01 30.74
C GLU A 2 -15.18 -25.44 29.31
N ASP A 3 -14.33 -24.43 29.15
CA ASP A 3 -14.02 -23.76 27.89
C ASP A 3 -13.33 -24.73 26.91
N PRO A 4 -13.92 -25.04 25.73
CA PRO A 4 -13.34 -26.00 24.80
C PRO A 4 -12.12 -25.48 24.01
N ASN A 5 -11.61 -24.28 24.28
CA ASN A 5 -10.44 -23.71 23.57
C ASN A 5 -9.15 -23.60 24.41
N ALA A 6 -9.01 -24.42 25.45
CA ALA A 6 -7.84 -24.40 26.35
C ALA A 6 -6.56 -25.09 25.80
N TYR A 7 -6.54 -25.58 24.55
CA TYR A 7 -5.35 -26.22 23.97
C TYR A 7 -4.61 -25.28 23.01
N TRP A 8 -3.70 -24.48 23.57
CA TRP A 8 -2.64 -23.82 22.82
C TRP A 8 -1.54 -24.86 22.55
N PRO A 9 -1.07 -25.06 21.32
CA PRO A 9 0.14 -25.83 21.12
C PRO A 9 1.32 -24.98 21.62
N ASP A 10 1.97 -25.45 22.70
CA ASP A 10 3.34 -25.10 23.04
C ASP A 10 4.22 -25.57 21.87
N ILE A 11 4.41 -24.70 20.89
CA ILE A 11 5.42 -24.90 19.85
C ILE A 11 6.74 -24.47 20.49
N ASP A 12 7.54 -25.46 20.91
CA ASP A 12 8.96 -25.28 21.17
C ASP A 12 9.62 -24.74 19.90
N ILE A 13 9.98 -23.46 19.90
CA ILE A 13 10.65 -22.78 18.78
C ILE A 13 12.12 -22.57 19.14
N ASP A 14 12.98 -23.27 18.39
CA ASP A 14 14.37 -23.00 17.97
C ASP A 14 15.30 -22.24 18.96
N PRO A 15 16.47 -22.81 19.37
CA PRO A 15 17.41 -22.19 20.32
C PRO A 15 18.13 -20.91 19.83
N TYR A 16 17.94 -20.47 18.58
CA TYR A 16 18.59 -19.25 18.09
C TYR A 16 17.89 -17.98 18.58
N PRO A 17 18.63 -16.97 19.09
CA PRO A 17 18.05 -15.72 19.54
C PRO A 17 17.48 -14.94 18.36
N ASN A 18 16.16 -15.06 18.16
CA ASN A 18 15.42 -14.25 17.20
C ASN A 18 15.66 -12.76 17.54
N PRO A 19 16.23 -11.94 16.64
CA PRO A 19 16.48 -10.55 16.95
C PRO A 19 15.17 -9.85 17.32
N SER A 20 15.20 -9.04 18.39
CA SER A 20 14.02 -8.30 18.84
C SER A 20 13.38 -7.54 17.66
N TYR A 21 12.05 -7.58 17.54
CA TYR A 21 11.28 -6.87 16.49
C TYR A 21 11.54 -5.35 16.44
N LYS A 22 12.15 -4.81 17.50
CA LYS A 22 12.72 -3.47 17.51
C LYS A 22 13.80 -3.26 16.43
N TRP A 23 14.55 -4.29 16.08
CA TRP A 23 15.66 -4.25 15.13
C TRP A 23 15.20 -4.50 13.70
N VAL A 24 14.24 -5.41 13.50
CA VAL A 24 13.69 -5.72 12.17
C VAL A 24 12.16 -5.69 12.23
N PRO A 25 11.58 -4.48 12.24
CA PRO A 25 10.14 -4.33 12.21
C PRO A 25 9.60 -4.70 10.82
N PHE A 26 8.42 -5.28 10.82
CA PHE A 26 7.66 -5.63 9.61
C PHE A 26 6.21 -5.15 9.74
N CYS A 27 5.55 -4.97 8.61
CA CYS A 27 4.14 -4.61 8.53
C CYS A 27 3.25 -5.83 8.83
N TYR A 28 2.33 -5.71 9.79
CA TYR A 28 1.41 -6.80 10.15
C TYR A 28 0.37 -7.16 9.07
N ILE A 29 0.24 -6.34 8.01
CA ILE A 29 -0.65 -6.61 6.87
C ILE A 29 0.09 -7.33 5.74
N CYS A 30 1.20 -6.77 5.25
CA CYS A 30 1.90 -7.34 4.10
C CYS A 30 3.11 -8.20 4.45
N CYS A 31 3.50 -8.24 5.73
CA CYS A 31 4.67 -8.96 6.27
C CYS A 31 6.02 -8.53 5.69
N SER A 32 6.06 -7.45 4.91
CA SER A 32 7.29 -6.86 4.42
C SER A 32 7.94 -6.03 5.52
N GLY A 33 9.28 -6.11 5.60
CA GLY A 33 10.09 -5.29 6.50
C GLY A 33 10.03 -3.80 6.16
N PHE A 34 10.38 -2.97 7.14
CA PHE A 34 10.62 -1.53 6.95
C PHE A 34 12.08 -1.20 6.58
N THR A 35 12.85 -2.22 6.17
CA THR A 35 14.23 -2.07 5.69
C THR A 35 14.24 -1.24 4.40
N THR A 36 14.73 -0.02 4.51
CA THR A 36 14.70 1.01 3.46
C THR A 36 16.06 1.68 3.38
N VAL A 37 16.47 2.07 2.18
CA VAL A 37 17.74 2.80 1.96
C VAL A 37 17.50 4.31 2.06
N PRO A 38 18.52 5.14 2.37
CA PRO A 38 18.35 6.59 2.49
C PRO A 38 17.61 7.25 1.31
N GLY A 39 17.79 6.73 0.10
CA GLY A 39 17.08 7.19 -1.10
C GLY A 39 15.56 7.04 -1.02
N ASP A 40 15.05 6.04 -0.30
CA ASP A 40 13.61 5.75 -0.16
C ASP A 40 12.87 6.86 0.58
N HIS A 41 13.57 7.62 1.43
CA HIS A 41 13.01 8.74 2.20
C HIS A 41 13.02 10.07 1.45
N SER A 42 13.60 10.08 0.25
CA SER A 42 13.62 11.29 -0.57
C SER A 42 12.21 11.61 -1.06
N LEU A 43 11.76 12.83 -0.81
CA LEU A 43 10.48 13.31 -1.33
C LEU A 43 10.48 13.44 -2.85
N GLY A 44 11.62 13.30 -3.54
CA GLY A 44 11.71 13.48 -4.99
C GLY A 44 11.68 14.95 -5.40
N ARG A 45 12.23 15.26 -6.58
CA ARG A 45 12.47 16.65 -7.02
C ARG A 45 11.19 17.46 -7.23
N ASP A 46 10.15 16.83 -7.75
CA ASP A 46 8.86 17.48 -8.07
C ASP A 46 8.06 17.83 -6.80
N THR A 47 8.32 17.13 -5.71
CA THR A 47 7.62 17.33 -4.43
C THR A 47 8.10 18.59 -3.72
N TYR A 48 9.36 18.99 -3.90
CA TYR A 48 9.89 20.27 -3.43
C TYR A 48 9.24 21.49 -4.10
N SER A 49 8.53 21.29 -5.22
CA SER A 49 7.80 22.33 -5.92
C SER A 49 6.37 22.53 -5.41
N ARG A 50 5.88 21.69 -4.49
CA ARG A 50 4.54 21.86 -3.90
C ARG A 50 4.56 23.01 -2.88
N PRO A 51 3.46 23.78 -2.74
CA PRO A 51 3.40 24.91 -1.80
C PRO A 51 3.78 24.53 -0.36
N ASN A 52 3.39 23.32 0.06
CA ASN A 52 3.60 22.82 1.42
C ASN A 52 4.90 22.01 1.58
N ALA A 53 5.78 21.97 0.57
CA ALA A 53 6.99 21.14 0.63
C ALA A 53 7.99 21.57 1.71
N SER A 54 7.86 22.80 2.20
CA SER A 54 8.61 23.33 3.34
C SER A 54 7.95 23.04 4.69
N GLU A 55 6.70 22.55 4.69
CA GLU A 55 5.97 22.22 5.91
C GLU A 55 6.36 20.82 6.41
N ILE A 56 6.53 20.71 7.73
CA ILE A 56 6.83 19.45 8.43
C ILE A 56 5.53 18.69 8.73
N THR A 57 4.40 19.41 8.73
CA THR A 57 3.07 18.90 9.00
C THR A 57 2.30 18.72 7.72
N TYR A 58 1.72 17.53 7.58
CA TYR A 58 0.80 17.20 6.51
C TYR A 58 -0.44 16.62 7.17
N THR A 59 -1.55 16.56 6.44
CA THR A 59 -2.57 15.58 6.75
C THR A 59 -2.07 14.19 6.39
N ALA A 60 -2.61 13.16 7.04
CA ALA A 60 -2.31 11.78 6.70
C ALA A 60 -2.65 11.49 5.22
N HIS A 61 -3.76 12.02 4.72
CA HIS A 61 -4.18 11.87 3.33
C HIS A 61 -3.15 12.46 2.35
N GLU A 62 -2.67 13.68 2.59
CA GLU A 62 -1.65 14.32 1.75
C GLU A 62 -0.36 13.48 1.68
N LEU A 63 0.07 12.86 2.80
CA LEU A 63 1.28 12.03 2.79
C LEU A 63 1.15 10.79 1.95
N GLU A 64 0.01 10.11 2.03
CA GLU A 64 -0.23 8.89 1.24
C GLU A 64 -0.24 9.20 -0.24
N ASP A 65 -0.86 10.31 -0.65
CA ASP A 65 -0.94 10.71 -2.05
C ASP A 65 0.40 11.23 -2.56
N LEU A 66 1.14 11.97 -1.72
CA LEU A 66 2.47 12.46 -2.03
C LEU A 66 3.49 11.33 -2.19
N HIS A 67 3.31 10.18 -1.54
CA HIS A 67 4.20 9.02 -1.66
C HIS A 67 3.64 7.87 -2.51
N ALA A 68 2.37 7.93 -2.95
CA ALA A 68 1.72 6.85 -3.68
C ALA A 68 2.49 6.46 -4.95
N LEU A 69 3.02 7.44 -5.69
CA LEU A 69 3.72 7.23 -6.96
C LEU A 69 5.14 7.83 -6.96
N THR A 70 5.70 8.09 -5.77
CA THR A 70 6.92 8.89 -5.60
C THR A 70 8.02 8.06 -4.94
N TYR A 71 9.07 7.72 -5.71
CA TYR A 71 10.18 6.81 -5.35
C TYR A 71 9.67 5.51 -4.62
N PRO A 72 10.48 4.54 -4.15
CA PRO A 72 10.02 3.52 -3.17
C PRO A 72 9.44 4.06 -1.84
N GLY A 73 9.09 5.35 -1.75
CA GLY A 73 8.73 6.04 -0.52
C GLY A 73 7.47 5.51 0.17
N TRP A 74 6.56 4.83 -0.53
CA TRP A 74 5.36 4.27 0.09
C TRP A 74 5.67 3.30 1.25
N ARG A 75 6.80 2.58 1.20
CA ARG A 75 7.25 1.63 2.24
C ARG A 75 7.80 2.31 3.48
N THR A 76 8.20 3.56 3.33
CA THR A 76 8.77 4.34 4.43
C THR A 76 7.68 4.92 5.33
N LEU A 77 6.44 5.01 4.83
CA LEU A 77 5.30 5.53 5.56
C LEU A 77 4.63 4.41 6.37
N PHE A 78 4.44 4.68 7.66
CA PHE A 78 3.81 3.73 8.56
C PHE A 78 2.73 4.38 9.42
N ARG A 79 1.83 3.53 9.92
CA ARG A 79 0.92 3.78 11.03
C ARG A 79 1.16 2.75 12.13
N LEU A 80 0.68 3.07 13.33
CA LEU A 80 0.71 2.22 14.50
C LEU A 80 -0.73 1.91 14.93
N ILE A 81 -1.06 0.62 15.02
CA ILE A 81 -2.24 0.15 15.73
C ILE A 81 -1.84 0.02 17.20
N MET A 82 -2.30 0.94 18.03
CA MET A 82 -1.83 1.09 19.41
C MET A 82 -2.86 0.59 20.41
N TYR A 83 -2.37 0.02 21.51
CA TYR A 83 -3.15 -0.30 22.70
C TYR A 83 -2.60 0.49 23.88
N ASP A 84 -3.47 1.22 24.57
CA ASP A 84 -3.13 1.91 25.81
C ASP A 84 -3.66 1.11 27.02
N PRO A 85 -2.78 0.48 27.82
CA PRO A 85 -3.18 -0.30 28.98
C PRO A 85 -3.90 0.51 30.06
N LYS A 86 -3.69 1.84 30.12
CA LYS A 86 -4.33 2.70 31.12
C LYS A 86 -5.81 2.89 30.82
N SER A 87 -6.14 3.17 29.56
CA SER A 87 -7.52 3.33 29.10
C SER A 87 -8.15 2.02 28.61
N ARG A 88 -7.38 0.94 28.55
CA ARG A 88 -7.77 -0.36 27.97
C ARG A 88 -8.40 -0.21 26.59
N SER A 89 -7.84 0.67 25.77
CA SER A 89 -8.45 1.05 24.50
C SER A 89 -7.45 1.06 23.35
N TYR A 90 -7.95 0.68 22.18
CA TYR A 90 -7.19 0.75 20.93
C TYR A 90 -7.30 2.13 20.30
N LYS A 91 -6.22 2.57 19.65
CA LYS A 91 -6.15 3.81 18.87
C LYS A 91 -5.26 3.63 17.64
N LEU A 92 -5.65 4.25 16.54
CA LEU A 92 -4.80 4.34 15.35
C LEU A 92 -3.94 5.61 15.43
N SER A 93 -2.67 5.51 15.08
CA SER A 93 -1.83 6.70 14.95
C SER A 93 -2.03 7.42 13.62
N GLY A 94 -1.55 8.66 13.55
CA GLY A 94 -1.28 9.32 12.28
C GLY A 94 -0.20 8.61 11.46
N ILE A 95 0.13 9.21 10.31
CA ILE A 95 1.17 8.69 9.42
C ILE A 95 2.51 9.32 9.77
N SER A 96 3.54 8.48 9.79
CA SER A 96 4.91 8.93 9.98
C SER A 96 5.86 8.37 8.95
N GLN A 97 6.88 9.17 8.64
CA GLN A 97 8.15 8.73 8.08
C GLN A 97 9.24 9.06 9.10
N ASN A 98 9.90 8.04 9.65
CA ASN A 98 11.12 8.26 10.43
C ASN A 98 12.31 8.42 9.45
N PHE A 99 13.54 8.63 9.93
CA PHE A 99 14.74 8.61 9.10
C PHE A 99 15.74 7.61 9.71
N TYR A 100 16.48 6.89 8.87
CA TYR A 100 17.50 5.93 9.32
C TYR A 100 18.59 6.63 10.15
N PRO A 101 19.08 6.06 11.27
CA PRO A 101 18.78 4.73 11.83
C PRO A 101 17.58 4.71 12.79
N TRP A 102 16.60 3.82 12.51
CA TRP A 102 15.36 3.65 13.27
C TRP A 102 15.61 2.95 14.61
N ARG A 103 15.67 3.69 15.72
CA ARG A 103 15.72 3.07 17.06
C ARG A 103 14.40 3.12 17.81
N LYS A 104 13.48 3.99 17.38
CA LYS A 104 12.19 4.25 18.03
C LYS A 104 11.18 4.77 17.01
N PHE A 105 10.01 4.14 16.95
CA PHE A 105 8.92 4.53 16.07
C PHE A 105 8.00 5.52 16.77
N HIS A 106 7.87 6.72 16.20
CA HIS A 106 6.96 7.75 16.69
C HIS A 106 5.95 8.09 15.62
N ALA A 107 4.71 8.28 16.02
CA ALA A 107 3.66 8.75 15.14
C ALA A 107 2.75 9.75 15.85
N PRO A 108 2.06 10.64 15.12
CA PRO A 108 1.07 11.51 15.71
C PRO A 108 -0.01 10.73 16.47
N TRP A 109 -0.49 11.29 17.57
CA TRP A 109 -1.64 10.74 18.31
C TRP A 109 -2.94 10.77 17.50
N ASN A 110 -3.11 11.80 16.67
CA ASN A 110 -4.27 11.97 15.81
C ASN A 110 -4.06 11.17 14.51
N GLU A 111 -5.04 10.34 14.15
CA GLU A 111 -5.01 9.50 12.95
C GLU A 111 -4.98 10.28 11.64
N ASN A 112 -5.42 11.54 11.66
CA ASN A 112 -5.47 12.42 10.49
C ASN A 112 -4.20 13.27 10.32
N ASP A 113 -3.28 13.22 11.27
CA ASP A 113 -2.03 13.97 11.19
C ASP A 113 -0.96 13.14 10.45
N GLY A 114 -0.13 13.83 9.67
CA GLY A 114 1.00 13.31 8.93
C GLY A 114 2.29 14.02 9.34
N LEU A 115 3.37 13.26 9.54
CA LEU A 115 4.68 13.79 9.91
C LEU A 115 5.81 13.15 9.10
N ILE A 116 6.63 13.98 8.48
CA ILE A 116 7.86 13.57 7.80
C ILE A 116 9.07 13.95 8.67
N SER A 117 10.07 13.05 8.75
CA SER A 117 11.35 13.29 9.40
C SER A 117 11.25 13.70 10.88
N VAL A 118 10.82 12.75 11.71
CA VAL A 118 10.71 12.94 13.17
C VAL A 118 12.06 13.30 13.83
N GLY A 119 13.19 12.91 13.26
CA GLY A 119 14.52 12.97 13.87
C GLY A 119 14.94 14.37 14.37
N ASN A 120 14.97 15.35 13.49
CA ASN A 120 15.48 16.69 13.80
C ASN A 120 14.46 17.55 14.59
N TYR A 121 13.17 17.25 14.44
CA TYR A 121 12.08 18.08 14.97
C TYR A 121 11.32 17.44 16.12
N LYS A 122 11.81 16.31 16.63
CA LYS A 122 11.19 15.57 17.74
C LYS A 122 10.91 16.43 18.96
N ARG A 123 11.73 17.45 19.21
CA ARG A 123 11.57 18.41 20.33
C ARG A 123 10.27 19.21 20.22
N ILE A 124 9.91 19.65 19.03
CA ILE A 124 8.72 20.46 18.76
C ILE A 124 7.44 19.61 18.97
N TRP A 125 7.51 18.33 18.64
CA TRP A 125 6.36 17.43 18.63
C TRP A 125 6.25 16.49 19.84
N ARG A 126 7.11 16.62 20.87
CA ARG A 126 7.18 15.64 21.97
C ARG A 126 5.83 15.30 22.60
N GLN A 127 4.95 16.29 22.76
CA GLN A 127 3.64 16.11 23.40
C GLN A 127 2.55 15.59 22.45
N ARG A 128 2.75 15.73 21.13
CA ARG A 128 1.78 15.34 20.09
C ARG A 128 2.08 13.98 19.45
N LEU A 129 3.19 13.35 19.85
CA LEU A 129 3.62 12.06 19.34
C LEU A 129 3.36 10.93 20.34
N ALA A 130 2.82 9.84 19.82
CA ALA A 130 2.85 8.54 20.45
C ALA A 130 4.23 7.89 20.23
N ALA A 131 4.69 7.15 21.24
CA ALA A 131 5.96 6.42 21.21
C ALA A 131 5.77 5.00 21.79
N PRO A 132 4.95 4.14 21.17
CA PRO A 132 4.65 2.83 21.72
C PRO A 132 5.87 1.90 21.73
N LYS A 133 5.89 0.97 22.69
CA LYS A 133 6.72 -0.24 22.60
C LYS A 133 6.18 -1.09 21.45
N LEU A 134 7.03 -1.42 20.48
CA LEU A 134 6.67 -2.35 19.42
C LEU A 134 6.56 -3.77 19.97
N VAL A 135 5.49 -4.48 19.60
CA VAL A 135 5.17 -5.81 20.12
C VAL A 135 5.32 -6.87 19.03
N GLN A 136 5.95 -7.99 19.36
CA GLN A 136 6.08 -9.17 18.50
C GLN A 136 4.76 -9.94 18.40
N CYS A 137 4.57 -10.71 17.31
CA CYS A 137 3.35 -11.50 17.12
C CYS A 137 3.14 -12.54 18.24
N LYS A 138 4.23 -13.07 18.82
CA LYS A 138 4.20 -13.99 19.97
C LYS A 138 3.69 -13.31 21.25
N GLU A 139 3.96 -12.03 21.44
CA GLU A 139 3.48 -11.28 22.60
C GLU A 139 2.01 -10.84 22.40
N ASN A 140 1.24 -10.81 23.49
CA ASN A 140 -0.09 -10.20 23.48
C ASN A 140 0.03 -8.71 23.81
N ILE A 141 -0.45 -7.85 22.91
CA ILE A 141 -0.43 -6.39 23.08
C ILE A 141 -1.25 -5.92 24.29
N GLU A 142 -2.32 -6.65 24.65
CA GLU A 142 -3.22 -6.32 25.75
C GLU A 142 -2.61 -6.61 27.13
N LYS A 143 -1.58 -7.47 27.17
CA LYS A 143 -0.83 -7.82 28.40
C LYS A 143 0.34 -6.87 28.67
N GLN A 144 0.56 -5.86 27.83
CA GLN A 144 1.68 -4.94 27.99
C GLN A 144 1.41 -3.95 29.13
N SER A 145 2.46 -3.58 29.87
CA SER A 145 2.37 -2.62 30.99
C SER A 145 2.50 -1.16 30.56
N SER A 146 2.84 -0.90 29.30
CA SER A 146 3.01 0.43 28.72
C SER A 146 2.37 0.48 27.34
N LEU A 147 2.19 1.70 26.81
CA LEU A 147 1.66 1.93 25.48
C LEU A 147 2.40 1.05 24.47
N ALA A 148 1.64 0.24 23.74
CA ALA A 148 2.16 -0.78 22.86
C ALA A 148 1.56 -0.65 21.47
N GLY A 149 2.23 -1.17 20.44
CA GLY A 149 1.73 -1.04 19.08
C GLY A 149 2.28 -2.04 18.07
N TYR A 150 1.46 -2.29 17.05
CA TYR A 150 1.82 -3.01 15.84
C TYR A 150 2.06 -2.03 14.68
N LEU A 151 3.09 -2.27 13.89
CA LEU A 151 3.38 -1.46 12.72
C LEU A 151 2.64 -1.97 11.50
N VAL A 152 2.12 -1.03 10.71
CA VAL A 152 1.58 -1.29 9.39
C VAL A 152 2.06 -0.21 8.42
N HIS A 153 2.33 -0.56 7.16
CA HIS A 153 2.53 0.45 6.14
C HIS A 153 1.25 1.27 6.02
N ALA A 154 1.38 2.60 5.89
CA ALA A 154 0.23 3.48 5.71
C ALA A 154 -0.61 3.04 4.50
N ARG A 155 0.06 2.67 3.39
CA ARG A 155 -0.62 2.20 2.19
C ARG A 155 -1.33 0.86 2.39
N CYS A 156 -0.73 -0.11 3.08
CA CYS A 156 -1.39 -1.38 3.37
C CYS A 156 -2.64 -1.18 4.23
N TRP A 157 -2.58 -0.26 5.20
CA TRP A 157 -3.74 0.11 6.01
C TRP A 157 -4.86 0.72 5.16
N ARG A 158 -4.52 1.68 4.28
CA ARG A 158 -5.49 2.31 3.37
C ARG A 158 -6.18 1.31 2.46
N GLU A 159 -5.42 0.41 1.83
CA GLU A 159 -6.00 -0.62 0.96
C GLU A 159 -6.86 -1.61 1.74
N PHE A 160 -6.48 -1.94 2.98
CA PHE A 160 -7.28 -2.79 3.85
C PHE A 160 -8.64 -2.17 4.16
N LEU A 161 -8.70 -0.86 4.42
CA LEU A 161 -9.98 -0.15 4.58
C LEU A 161 -10.79 -0.11 3.28
N ARG A 162 -10.13 0.21 2.16
CA ARG A 162 -10.79 0.35 0.86
C ARG A 162 -11.44 -0.95 0.40
N VAL A 163 -10.70 -2.06 0.43
CA VAL A 163 -11.17 -3.37 -0.04
C VAL A 163 -12.32 -3.89 0.82
N ASN A 164 -12.33 -3.56 2.11
CA ASN A 164 -13.37 -3.98 3.04
C ASN A 164 -14.49 -2.94 3.25
N ASN A 165 -14.48 -1.83 2.48
CA ASN A 165 -15.45 -0.73 2.57
C ASN A 165 -15.62 -0.14 4.00
N TRP A 166 -14.52 -0.03 4.76
CA TRP A 166 -14.57 0.53 6.11
C TRP A 166 -14.24 2.00 6.13
N HIS A 167 -15.26 2.82 6.40
CA HIS A 167 -15.11 4.26 6.47
C HIS A 167 -14.86 4.76 7.90
N HIS A 168 -15.32 4.03 8.93
CA HIS A 168 -15.20 4.43 10.33
C HIS A 168 -14.88 3.24 11.23
N LEU A 169 -13.63 3.15 11.67
CA LEU A 169 -13.23 2.14 12.65
C LEU A 169 -13.50 2.64 14.06
N THR A 170 -14.32 1.91 14.81
CA THR A 170 -14.44 2.12 16.25
C THR A 170 -13.22 1.54 16.98
N LYS A 171 -13.04 1.92 18.25
CA LYS A 171 -12.00 1.34 19.12
C LYS A 171 -12.14 -0.18 19.27
N GLU A 172 -13.37 -0.69 19.27
CA GLU A 172 -13.67 -2.12 19.36
C GLU A 172 -13.30 -2.83 18.07
N SER A 173 -13.70 -2.26 16.91
CA SER A 173 -13.33 -2.76 15.59
C SER A 173 -11.81 -2.83 15.42
N LEU A 174 -11.07 -1.82 15.89
CA LEU A 174 -9.62 -1.81 15.84
C LEU A 174 -8.98 -2.92 16.71
N GLY A 175 -9.60 -3.25 17.85
CA GLY A 175 -9.19 -4.37 18.69
C GLY A 175 -9.42 -5.74 18.04
N ILE A 176 -10.51 -5.90 17.28
CA ILE A 176 -10.74 -7.11 16.49
C ILE A 176 -9.69 -7.23 15.37
N VAL A 177 -9.45 -6.14 14.63
CA VAL A 177 -8.42 -6.09 13.57
C VAL A 177 -7.03 -6.39 14.12
N SER A 178 -6.66 -5.79 15.25
CA SER A 178 -5.37 -6.05 15.93
C SER A 178 -5.17 -7.54 16.22
N ARG A 179 -6.19 -8.20 16.78
CA ARG A 179 -6.16 -9.64 17.07
C ARG A 179 -6.12 -10.47 15.78
N ALA A 180 -6.90 -10.12 14.77
CA ALA A 180 -6.92 -10.79 13.47
C ALA A 180 -5.54 -10.79 12.81
N LEU A 181 -4.91 -9.62 12.71
CA LEU A 181 -3.58 -9.47 12.14
C LEU A 181 -2.52 -10.27 12.92
N ARG A 182 -2.57 -10.22 14.26
CA ARG A 182 -1.66 -11.01 15.10
C ARG A 182 -1.84 -12.52 14.86
N MET A 183 -3.08 -13.00 14.89
CA MET A 183 -3.38 -14.43 14.73
C MET A 183 -2.98 -14.95 13.35
N ARG A 184 -3.17 -14.15 12.30
CA ARG A 184 -2.66 -14.48 10.96
C ARG A 184 -1.14 -14.64 10.96
N CYS A 185 -0.42 -13.65 11.50
CA CYS A 185 1.05 -13.73 11.56
C CYS A 185 1.54 -14.96 12.35
N LEU A 186 0.82 -15.39 13.39
CA LEU A 186 1.12 -16.61 14.14
C LEU A 186 0.85 -17.88 13.32
N LYS A 187 -0.31 -17.97 12.66
CA LYS A 187 -0.73 -19.15 11.89
C LYS A 187 0.19 -19.42 10.69
N GLU A 188 0.58 -18.37 9.99
CA GLU A 188 1.44 -18.47 8.81
C GLU A 188 2.95 -18.50 9.18
N CYS A 189 3.30 -18.57 10.48
CA CYS A 189 4.68 -18.52 10.98
C CYS A 189 5.52 -17.38 10.38
N LEU A 190 4.90 -16.23 10.08
CA LEU A 190 5.49 -15.12 9.31
C LEU A 190 6.48 -14.28 10.13
N TYR A 191 6.92 -14.75 11.29
CA TYR A 191 8.10 -14.17 11.91
C TYR A 191 9.29 -14.53 11.02
N ILE A 192 10.07 -13.53 10.63
CA ILE A 192 11.18 -13.68 9.68
C ILE A 192 12.08 -14.85 10.11
N TYR A 193 12.15 -15.90 9.29
CA TYR A 193 13.18 -16.94 9.36
C TYR A 193 14.46 -16.36 8.75
N TYR A 194 15.54 -16.35 9.53
CA TYR A 194 16.83 -15.72 9.21
C TYR A 194 17.81 -16.65 8.50
N ASP A 195 17.35 -17.68 7.79
CA ASP A 195 18.26 -18.59 7.08
C ASP A 195 18.82 -18.02 5.77
N ASP A 196 18.45 -16.80 5.37
CA ASP A 196 19.07 -16.13 4.21
C ASP A 196 20.24 -15.25 4.68
N PRO A 197 21.48 -15.47 4.20
CA PRO A 197 22.67 -14.74 4.65
C PRO A 197 22.54 -13.22 4.46
N VAL A 198 23.15 -12.48 5.39
CA VAL A 198 23.11 -11.01 5.52
C VAL A 198 23.51 -10.27 4.23
N GLU A 199 24.30 -10.90 3.35
CA GLU A 199 24.70 -10.33 2.07
C GLU A 199 23.59 -10.37 0.98
N SER A 200 22.55 -11.18 1.16
CA SER A 200 21.38 -11.27 0.25
C SER A 200 20.40 -10.09 0.43
N PHE A 201 20.42 -9.43 1.60
CA PHE A 201 19.50 -8.34 1.95
C PHE A 201 19.73 -7.03 1.17
N LEU A 202 20.85 -6.90 0.46
CA LEU A 202 21.14 -5.71 -0.35
C LEU A 202 20.70 -5.83 -1.81
N ILE A 203 20.26 -7.03 -2.26
CA ILE A 203 19.95 -7.31 -3.68
C ILE A 203 18.53 -7.84 -3.87
N MET A 204 17.87 -8.38 -2.85
CA MET A 204 16.45 -8.70 -2.95
C MET A 204 15.65 -7.39 -3.03
N GLU A 205 15.08 -7.07 -4.21
CA GLU A 205 13.97 -6.11 -4.28
C GLU A 205 13.01 -6.49 -3.14
N PRO A 206 12.84 -5.64 -2.10
CA PRO A 206 12.07 -6.07 -0.94
C PRO A 206 10.67 -6.39 -1.48
N ARG A 207 10.11 -7.56 -1.10
CA ARG A 207 8.84 -8.05 -1.66
C ARG A 207 7.88 -6.88 -1.87
N ASP A 208 7.47 -6.64 -3.12
CA ASP A 208 6.47 -5.65 -3.48
C ASP A 208 5.14 -6.36 -3.67
N PRO A 209 4.48 -6.84 -2.60
CA PRO A 209 3.24 -7.60 -2.76
C PRO A 209 2.14 -6.77 -3.43
N MET A 210 2.27 -5.44 -3.42
CA MET A 210 1.37 -4.55 -4.13
C MET A 210 1.83 -4.26 -5.57
N GLY A 211 3.04 -4.61 -6.00
CA GLY A 211 3.56 -4.24 -7.33
C GLY A 211 3.66 -2.73 -7.58
N MET A 212 3.73 -1.92 -6.52
CA MET A 212 3.74 -0.44 -6.59
C MET A 212 4.93 0.09 -7.40
N THR A 213 6.06 -0.62 -7.37
CA THR A 213 7.26 -0.28 -8.12
C THR A 213 7.02 -0.34 -9.62
N SER A 214 6.32 -1.37 -10.09
CA SER A 214 5.97 -1.52 -11.51
C SER A 214 4.99 -0.43 -11.95
N VAL A 215 3.93 -0.20 -11.17
CA VAL A 215 2.95 0.86 -11.45
C VAL A 215 3.63 2.23 -11.51
N ARG A 216 4.49 2.54 -10.53
CA ARG A 216 5.29 3.77 -10.51
C ARG A 216 6.20 3.90 -11.72
N ARG A 217 6.88 2.82 -12.14
CA ARG A 217 7.76 2.82 -13.33
C ARG A 217 6.94 3.17 -14.58
N PHE A 218 5.73 2.62 -14.73
CA PHE A 218 4.84 2.98 -15.83
C PHE A 218 4.37 4.42 -15.77
N VAL A 219 3.89 4.91 -14.62
CA VAL A 219 3.47 6.31 -14.48
C VAL A 219 4.62 7.27 -14.79
N THR A 220 5.82 7.02 -14.25
CA THR A 220 7.02 7.83 -14.52
C THR A 220 7.34 7.84 -16.02
N ARG A 221 7.31 6.69 -16.68
CA ARG A 221 7.55 6.58 -18.12
C ARG A 221 6.47 7.27 -18.94
N CYS A 222 5.21 7.20 -18.52
CA CYS A 222 4.09 7.87 -19.16
C CYS A 222 4.23 9.40 -19.07
N ARG A 223 4.55 9.93 -17.89
CA ARG A 223 4.87 11.35 -17.69
C ARG A 223 6.04 11.82 -18.55
N ASN A 224 7.09 11.01 -18.65
CA ASN A 224 8.23 11.34 -19.54
C ASN A 224 7.81 11.35 -21.00
N ARG A 225 6.98 10.40 -21.47
CA ARG A 225 6.45 10.39 -22.84
C ARG A 225 5.61 11.63 -23.14
N ALA A 226 4.79 12.07 -22.18
CA ALA A 226 3.96 13.27 -22.32
C ALA A 226 4.79 14.56 -22.52
N LYS A 227 6.03 14.62 -22.01
CA LYS A 227 6.93 15.77 -22.22
C LYS A 227 7.45 15.88 -23.66
N TYR A 228 7.57 14.76 -24.37
CA TYR A 228 8.16 14.71 -25.72
C TYR A 228 7.11 14.53 -26.82
N LYS A 229 5.94 15.19 -26.69
CA LYS A 229 4.77 15.05 -27.61
C LYS A 229 5.20 14.86 -29.06
N ALA A 230 5.07 13.65 -29.58
CA ALA A 230 5.08 13.41 -31.02
C ALA A 230 3.72 13.82 -31.55
N SER A 231 3.68 14.65 -32.60
CA SER A 231 2.44 14.97 -33.29
C SER A 231 1.92 13.71 -33.98
N ASN A 232 0.83 13.13 -33.47
CA ASN A 232 0.13 12.10 -34.22
C ASN A 232 -0.76 12.78 -35.25
N ILE A 233 -0.41 12.61 -36.52
CA ILE A 233 -1.31 12.86 -37.64
C ILE A 233 -2.36 11.74 -37.59
N SER A 234 -3.63 12.09 -37.37
CA SER A 234 -4.71 11.11 -37.39
C SER A 234 -5.09 10.81 -38.84
N CYS A 235 -4.91 9.56 -39.26
CA CYS A 235 -5.59 9.02 -40.43
C CYS A 235 -6.05 7.62 -40.05
N SER A 236 -7.35 7.42 -39.85
CA SER A 236 -7.90 6.09 -39.67
C SER A 236 -8.20 5.50 -41.05
N ILE A 237 -7.78 4.26 -41.27
CA ILE A 237 -8.19 3.50 -42.46
C ILE A 237 -9.70 3.23 -42.33
N ASP A 238 -10.44 3.43 -43.42
CA ASP A 238 -11.89 3.20 -43.44
C ASP A 238 -12.22 1.74 -43.09
N SER A 239 -13.10 1.55 -42.10
CA SER A 239 -13.45 0.25 -41.54
C SER A 239 -14.90 0.27 -41.06
N TRP A 240 -15.58 -0.88 -41.11
CA TRP A 240 -16.95 -1.01 -40.56
C TRP A 240 -17.00 -0.72 -39.06
N LEU A 241 -15.92 -1.01 -38.34
CA LEU A 241 -15.82 -0.75 -36.90
C LEU A 241 -15.94 0.74 -36.59
N ILE A 242 -15.21 1.61 -37.31
CA ILE A 242 -15.25 3.06 -37.07
C ILE A 242 -16.56 3.72 -37.50
N ARG A 243 -17.40 3.00 -38.27
CA ARG A 243 -18.73 3.46 -38.72
C ARG A 243 -19.85 3.16 -37.72
N LEU A 244 -19.58 2.34 -36.69
CA LEU A 244 -20.56 2.08 -35.63
C LEU A 244 -20.74 3.32 -34.74
N PRO A 245 -21.88 3.47 -34.04
CA PRO A 245 -21.99 4.38 -32.90
C PRO A 245 -20.85 4.18 -31.89
N MET A 246 -20.36 5.27 -31.30
CA MET A 246 -19.18 5.27 -30.43
C MET A 246 -19.31 4.27 -29.27
N GLU A 247 -20.52 4.15 -28.72
CA GLU A 247 -20.84 3.23 -27.63
C GLU A 247 -20.59 1.77 -28.05
N LEU A 248 -21.00 1.40 -29.27
CA LEU A 248 -20.75 0.06 -29.81
C LEU A 248 -19.28 -0.16 -30.14
N GLN A 249 -18.56 0.87 -30.58
CA GLN A 249 -17.11 0.78 -30.79
C GLN A 249 -16.38 0.45 -29.47
N TYR A 250 -16.75 1.14 -28.38
CA TYR A 250 -16.15 0.94 -27.06
C TYR A 250 -16.56 -0.39 -26.45
N MET A 251 -17.83 -0.80 -26.59
CA MET A 251 -18.28 -2.13 -26.18
C MET A 251 -17.47 -3.23 -26.87
N VAL A 252 -17.26 -3.15 -28.18
CA VAL A 252 -16.42 -4.13 -28.90
C VAL A 252 -15.01 -4.17 -28.31
N MET A 253 -14.42 -3.00 -28.07
CA MET A 253 -13.07 -2.93 -27.51
C MET A 253 -13.00 -3.53 -26.10
N ASP A 254 -14.02 -3.33 -25.25
CA ASP A 254 -14.07 -3.88 -23.89
C ASP A 254 -14.06 -5.42 -23.85
N TYR A 255 -14.50 -6.09 -24.93
CA TYR A 255 -14.41 -7.56 -25.07
C TYR A 255 -13.05 -8.05 -25.58
N LEU A 256 -12.17 -7.17 -26.03
CA LEU A 256 -10.87 -7.55 -26.59
C LEU A 256 -9.79 -7.61 -25.52
N SER A 257 -8.88 -8.58 -25.68
CA SER A 257 -7.64 -8.64 -24.89
C SER A 257 -6.73 -7.45 -25.23
N TYR A 258 -5.75 -7.15 -24.38
CA TYR A 258 -4.80 -6.07 -24.64
C TYR A 258 -4.01 -6.29 -25.96
N GLU A 259 -3.76 -7.55 -26.35
CA GLU A 259 -3.04 -7.92 -27.59
C GLU A 259 -3.91 -7.66 -28.81
N ASP A 260 -5.18 -8.05 -28.74
CA ASP A 260 -6.16 -7.81 -29.81
C ASP A 260 -6.44 -6.32 -29.97
N VAL A 261 -6.55 -5.59 -28.86
CA VAL A 261 -6.68 -4.13 -28.87
C VAL A 261 -5.50 -3.49 -29.59
N CYS A 262 -4.26 -3.90 -29.30
CA CYS A 262 -3.09 -3.39 -30.02
C CYS A 262 -3.20 -3.68 -31.52
N SER A 263 -3.55 -4.91 -31.88
CA SER A 263 -3.68 -5.37 -33.26
C SER A 263 -4.76 -4.61 -34.04
N VAL A 264 -5.92 -4.36 -33.45
CA VAL A 264 -7.01 -3.57 -34.04
C VAL A 264 -6.56 -2.13 -34.26
N LEU A 265 -6.00 -1.49 -33.24
CA LEU A 265 -5.58 -0.09 -33.33
C LEU A 265 -4.48 0.12 -34.38
N GLU A 266 -3.56 -0.82 -34.50
CA GLU A 266 -2.50 -0.80 -35.53
C GLU A 266 -3.06 -1.11 -36.91
N GLY A 267 -3.93 -2.11 -37.03
CA GLY A 267 -4.48 -2.57 -38.30
C GLY A 267 -5.38 -1.56 -39.01
N ILE A 268 -6.19 -0.80 -38.27
CA ILE A 268 -7.07 0.24 -38.85
C ILE A 268 -6.63 1.68 -38.54
N GLN A 269 -5.44 1.85 -37.96
CA GLN A 269 -4.90 3.16 -37.56
C GLN A 269 -5.89 3.99 -36.72
N TRP A 270 -6.67 3.31 -35.88
CA TRP A 270 -7.77 3.92 -35.15
C TRP A 270 -7.26 4.72 -33.96
N THR A 271 -7.74 5.96 -33.86
CA THR A 271 -7.48 6.84 -32.73
C THR A 271 -8.69 6.84 -31.80
N VAL A 272 -8.48 6.44 -30.55
CA VAL A 272 -9.52 6.38 -29.52
C VAL A 272 -9.28 7.47 -28.47
N ASP A 273 -10.36 8.12 -28.06
CA ASP A 273 -10.29 9.23 -27.09
C ASP A 273 -9.70 8.82 -25.74
N LYS A 274 -9.05 9.77 -25.07
CA LYS A 274 -8.42 9.56 -23.75
C LYS A 274 -9.43 9.14 -22.67
N GLY A 275 -10.68 9.60 -22.77
CA GLY A 275 -11.75 9.27 -21.84
C GLY A 275 -12.05 7.77 -21.80
N TYR A 276 -12.10 7.11 -22.95
CA TYR A 276 -12.27 5.65 -23.03
C TYR A 276 -11.16 4.91 -22.26
N TRP A 277 -9.90 5.27 -22.50
CA TRP A 277 -8.76 4.62 -21.83
C TRP A 277 -8.78 4.81 -20.32
N LYS A 278 -9.30 5.93 -19.80
CA LYS A 278 -9.48 6.13 -18.37
C LYS A 278 -10.57 5.24 -17.78
N LEU A 279 -11.66 5.00 -18.52
CA LEU A 279 -12.78 4.16 -18.10
C LEU A 279 -12.44 2.66 -18.11
N ARG A 280 -11.61 2.23 -19.05
CA ARG A 280 -11.15 0.83 -19.16
C ARG A 280 -10.24 0.37 -18.02
N LEU A 281 -9.61 1.32 -17.30
CA LEU A 281 -8.68 1.00 -16.22
C LEU A 281 -9.37 0.19 -15.10
N ASN A 282 -8.73 -0.90 -14.69
CA ASN A 282 -9.12 -1.62 -13.48
C ASN A 282 -8.67 -0.85 -12.22
N LEU A 283 -9.40 0.21 -11.87
CA LEU A 283 -9.10 1.08 -10.73
C LEU A 283 -9.27 0.38 -9.37
N ASN A 284 -10.03 -0.71 -9.32
CA ASN A 284 -10.11 -1.56 -8.13
C ASN A 284 -8.79 -2.27 -7.85
N LEU A 285 -8.12 -2.74 -8.91
CA LEU A 285 -6.79 -3.33 -8.80
C LEU A 285 -5.72 -2.25 -8.68
N PHE A 286 -5.81 -1.12 -9.40
CA PHE A 286 -4.79 -0.06 -9.47
C PHE A 286 -5.26 1.28 -8.87
N SER A 287 -5.71 1.26 -7.61
CA SER A 287 -6.32 2.42 -6.93
C SER A 287 -5.44 3.67 -6.86
N GLU A 288 -4.11 3.53 -6.89
CA GLU A 288 -3.16 4.65 -6.93
C GLU A 288 -3.33 5.54 -8.17
N ILE A 289 -3.86 4.99 -9.27
CA ILE A 289 -4.04 5.73 -10.52
C ILE A 289 -5.12 6.80 -10.38
N GLN A 290 -6.05 6.65 -9.44
CA GLN A 290 -7.09 7.65 -9.15
C GLN A 290 -6.48 9.05 -8.92
N SER A 291 -5.33 9.09 -8.22
CA SER A 291 -4.64 10.34 -7.87
C SER A 291 -4.11 11.12 -9.08
N ILE A 292 -3.98 10.48 -10.25
CA ILE A 292 -3.38 11.08 -11.45
C ILE A 292 -4.37 11.18 -12.62
N LEU A 293 -5.65 10.82 -12.44
CA LEU A 293 -6.65 10.86 -13.51
C LEU A 293 -6.84 12.26 -14.13
N HIS A 294 -6.47 13.31 -13.40
CA HIS A 294 -6.52 14.69 -13.86
C HIS A 294 -5.33 15.09 -14.76
N GLU A 295 -4.26 14.28 -14.83
CA GLU A 295 -3.06 14.57 -15.61
C GLU A 295 -3.28 14.35 -17.14
N ASP A 296 -2.62 15.17 -17.98
CA ASP A 296 -2.59 14.97 -19.43
C ASP A 296 -1.49 13.97 -19.80
N LEU A 297 -1.85 12.68 -19.79
CA LEU A 297 -0.95 11.56 -20.03
C LEU A 297 -1.31 10.77 -21.30
N ASP A 298 -0.38 9.93 -21.75
CA ASP A 298 -0.63 8.89 -22.76
C ASP A 298 -1.45 7.75 -22.12
N TRP A 299 -2.75 8.02 -21.91
CA TRP A 299 -3.67 7.13 -21.21
C TRP A 299 -3.83 5.78 -21.91
N ARG A 300 -3.77 5.74 -23.25
CA ARG A 300 -3.71 4.50 -24.03
C ARG A 300 -2.53 3.64 -23.59
N TRP A 301 -1.33 4.21 -23.64
CA TRP A 301 -0.12 3.47 -23.29
C TRP A 301 -0.14 3.00 -21.84
N LEU A 302 -0.59 3.85 -20.91
CA LEU A 302 -0.66 3.49 -19.50
C LEU A 302 -1.67 2.37 -19.23
N CYS A 303 -2.87 2.45 -19.82
CA CYS A 303 -3.91 1.42 -19.69
C CYS A 303 -3.39 0.05 -20.14
N LEU A 304 -2.83 -0.01 -21.35
CA LEU A 304 -2.31 -1.26 -21.90
C LEU A 304 -1.14 -1.83 -21.08
N LYS A 305 -0.27 -0.98 -20.52
CA LYS A 305 0.82 -1.47 -19.64
C LYS A 305 0.32 -1.98 -18.29
N LEU A 306 -0.76 -1.42 -17.76
CA LEU A 306 -1.40 -1.93 -16.54
C LEU A 306 -2.13 -3.25 -16.81
N GLU A 307 -2.76 -3.42 -17.98
CA GLU A 307 -3.32 -4.72 -18.39
C GLU A 307 -2.24 -5.80 -18.52
N VAL A 308 -1.08 -5.48 -19.11
CA VAL A 308 0.07 -6.40 -19.14
C VAL A 308 0.55 -6.73 -17.72
N LEU A 309 0.63 -5.74 -16.84
CA LEU A 309 1.03 -5.95 -15.44
C LEU A 309 0.07 -6.89 -14.73
N GLU A 310 -1.23 -6.73 -14.96
CA GLU A 310 -2.29 -7.54 -14.36
C GLU A 310 -2.13 -9.05 -14.67
N HIS A 311 -1.57 -9.39 -15.83
CA HIS A 311 -1.33 -10.77 -16.27
C HIS A 311 0.09 -11.28 -15.93
N SER A 312 0.95 -10.42 -15.40
CA SER A 312 2.32 -10.80 -14.98
C SER A 312 2.33 -11.41 -13.57
N GLN A 313 3.47 -12.01 -13.17
CA GLN A 313 3.65 -12.50 -11.79
C GLN A 313 3.40 -11.40 -10.74
N ALA A 314 3.83 -10.16 -11.00
CA ALA A 314 3.58 -9.05 -10.09
C ALA A 314 2.08 -8.70 -9.98
N GLY A 315 1.30 -8.90 -11.05
CA GLY A 315 -0.15 -8.78 -11.04
C GLY A 315 -0.82 -9.90 -10.24
N VAL A 316 -0.34 -11.13 -10.38
CA VAL A 316 -0.79 -12.29 -9.58
C VAL A 316 -0.54 -12.06 -8.09
N ASP A 317 0.67 -11.62 -7.74
CA ASP A 317 1.04 -11.31 -6.34
C ASP A 317 0.17 -10.17 -5.79
N ARG A 318 -0.10 -9.14 -6.59
CA ARG A 318 -0.99 -8.02 -6.23
C ARG A 318 -2.44 -8.47 -6.02
N LYS A 319 -2.98 -9.32 -6.89
CA LYS A 319 -4.32 -9.90 -6.72
C LYS A 319 -4.38 -10.73 -5.44
N ARG A 320 -3.37 -11.60 -5.21
CA ARG A 320 -3.27 -12.39 -3.98
C ARG A 320 -3.22 -11.51 -2.73
N PHE A 321 -2.46 -10.40 -2.78
CA PHE A 321 -2.42 -9.43 -1.69
C PHE A 321 -3.81 -8.88 -1.35
N PHE A 322 -4.59 -8.45 -2.35
CA PHE A 322 -5.94 -7.94 -2.08
C PHE A 322 -6.90 -9.03 -1.59
N THR A 323 -6.84 -10.25 -2.15
CA THR A 323 -7.61 -11.39 -1.63
C THR A 323 -7.27 -11.67 -0.17
N LEU A 324 -6.00 -11.57 0.23
CA LEU A 324 -5.60 -11.71 1.62
C LEU A 324 -6.23 -10.64 2.53
N LEU A 325 -6.43 -9.41 2.04
CA LEU A 325 -7.10 -8.35 2.82
C LEU A 325 -8.58 -8.69 3.07
N GLU A 326 -9.25 -9.28 2.10
CA GLU A 326 -10.64 -9.77 2.20
C GLU A 326 -10.73 -10.97 3.15
N GLU A 327 -9.80 -11.93 3.02
CA GLU A 327 -9.71 -13.11 3.88
C GLU A 327 -9.53 -12.70 5.36
N ILE A 328 -8.68 -11.70 5.65
CA ILE A 328 -8.49 -11.16 7.01
C ILE A 328 -9.81 -10.58 7.54
N ALA A 329 -10.61 -9.91 6.71
CA ALA A 329 -11.88 -9.37 7.18
C ALA A 329 -12.92 -10.47 7.40
N ALA A 330 -13.06 -11.41 6.46
CA ALA A 330 -14.03 -12.48 6.51
C ALA A 330 -13.78 -13.46 7.67
N GLN A 331 -12.53 -13.91 7.84
CA GLN A 331 -12.16 -14.93 8.83
C GLN A 331 -12.40 -14.46 10.28
N TYR A 332 -12.34 -13.15 10.53
CA TYR A 332 -12.46 -12.59 11.86
C TYR A 332 -13.80 -11.87 12.10
N GLY A 333 -14.80 -12.14 11.25
CA GLY A 333 -16.16 -11.62 11.40
C GLY A 333 -16.23 -10.10 11.30
N LEU A 334 -15.31 -9.50 10.55
CA LEU A 334 -15.22 -8.05 10.36
C LEU A 334 -16.02 -7.57 9.14
N THR A 335 -16.62 -8.48 8.36
CA THR A 335 -17.57 -8.10 7.32
C THR A 335 -18.82 -7.54 7.98
N GLU A 336 -19.15 -6.28 7.70
CA GLU A 336 -20.48 -5.77 8.00
C GLU A 336 -21.47 -6.73 7.34
N THR A 337 -22.30 -7.37 8.16
CA THR A 337 -23.48 -8.03 7.64
C THR A 337 -24.32 -6.91 7.07
N ILE A 338 -24.27 -6.74 5.75
CA ILE A 338 -25.23 -5.92 5.02
C ILE A 338 -26.60 -6.49 5.42
N LYS A 339 -27.29 -5.79 6.30
CA LYS A 339 -28.69 -6.03 6.63
C LYS A 339 -29.54 -5.02 5.89
#